data_AF-A0A7V8YH96-F1
#
_entry.id   AF-A0A7V8YH96-F1
#
_cell.length_a   1.000
_cell.length_b   1.000
_cell.length_c   1.000
_cell.angle_alpha   90.00
_cell.angle_beta   90.00
_cell.angle_gamma   90.00
#
_symmetry.space_group_name_H-M   'P 1'
#
loop_
_entity.id
_entity.type
_entity.pdbx_description
1 polymer ?
#
loop_
_entity_poly.entity_id
_entity_poly.type
_entity_poly.pdbx_seq_one_letter_code
_entity_poly.pdbx_strand_id
1 'polypeptide(L)'
;MLLAGFVIGALGVLDDVTVTQTSAVWELRRADPGMGPRELFASAMRIGRDHVPSAVNTLVLAYAGASLPLLLLFVVSRYGVGATLSTESVATEVVRTLVGRIGLVASVPITTGVAAVVASQEDVS
;
A
#
# COMPACT_ATOMS: atom_id res chain seq x y z
N MET A 1 -19.82 -5.80 -3.30
CA MET A 1 -19.49 -4.46 -2.79
C MET A 1 -18.19 -4.43 -1.97
N LEU A 2 -17.91 -5.42 -1.10
CA LEU A 2 -16.66 -5.47 -0.32
C LEU A 2 -15.38 -5.51 -1.17
N LEU A 3 -15.36 -6.29 -2.27
CA LEU A 3 -14.24 -6.32 -3.21
C LEU A 3 -13.95 -4.94 -3.84
N ALA A 4 -15.00 -4.25 -4.30
CA ALA A 4 -14.85 -2.93 -4.92
C ALA A 4 -14.33 -1.89 -3.92
N GLY A 5 -14.86 -1.88 -2.68
CA GLY A 5 -14.37 -1.00 -1.61
C GLY A 5 -12.91 -1.29 -1.24
N PHE A 6 -12.52 -2.57 -1.15
CA PHE A 6 -11.14 -2.96 -0.92
C PHE A 6 -10.21 -2.49 -2.04
N VAL A 7 -10.57 -2.76 -3.30
CA VAL A 7 -9.75 -2.37 -4.46
C VAL A 7 -9.59 -0.86 -4.52
N ILE A 8 -10.67 -0.09 -4.34
CA ILE A 8 -10.61 1.38 -4.32
C ILE A 8 -9.72 1.89 -3.18
N GLY A 9 -9.89 1.36 -1.96
CA GLY A 9 -9.07 1.75 -0.81
C GLY A 9 -7.60 1.39 -0.99
N ALA A 10 -7.30 0.19 -1.50
CA ALA A 10 -5.95 -0.25 -1.79
C ALA A 10 -5.29 0.61 -2.89
N LEU A 11 -6.03 0.95 -3.95
CA LEU A 11 -5.56 1.83 -5.01
C LEU A 11 -5.26 3.24 -4.48
N GLY A 12 -6.14 3.81 -3.66
CA GLY A 12 -5.92 5.14 -3.07
C GLY A 12 -4.66 5.19 -2.20
N VAL A 13 -4.40 4.16 -1.40
CA VAL A 13 -3.16 4.09 -0.61
C VAL A 13 -1.93 3.83 -1.49
N LEU A 14 -2.08 3.06 -2.57
CA LEU A 14 -1.00 2.86 -3.53
C LEU A 14 -0.62 4.18 -4.21
N ASP A 15 -1.62 4.95 -4.66
CA ASP A 15 -1.47 6.26 -5.27
C ASP A 15 -0.75 7.23 -4.32
N ASP A 16 -1.26 7.38 -3.10
CA ASP A 16 -0.67 8.25 -2.07
C ASP A 16 0.82 7.93 -1.81
N VAL A 17 1.14 6.64 -1.63
CA VAL A 17 2.52 6.20 -1.40
C VAL A 17 3.39 6.42 -2.63
N THR A 18 2.88 6.14 -3.84
CA THR A 18 3.66 6.31 -5.07
C THR A 18 3.96 7.79 -5.35
N VAL A 19 2.97 8.67 -5.18
CA VAL A 19 3.12 10.12 -5.35
C VAL A 19 4.09 10.68 -4.32
N THR A 20 3.97 10.26 -3.06
CA THR A 20 4.86 10.69 -1.97
C THR A 20 6.31 10.25 -2.21
N GLN A 21 6.53 8.98 -2.60
CA GLN A 21 7.86 8.46 -2.90
C GLN A 21 8.51 9.16 -4.09
N THR A 22 7.75 9.35 -5.16
CA THR A 22 8.19 10.06 -6.36
C THR A 22 8.59 11.49 -5.99
N SER A 23 7.73 12.21 -5.26
CA SER A 23 8.00 13.58 -4.82
C SER A 23 9.28 13.68 -3.98
N ALA A 24 9.49 12.75 -3.06
CA ALA A 24 10.70 12.69 -2.23
C ALA A 24 11.97 12.47 -3.06
N VAL A 25 11.92 11.61 -4.08
CA VAL A 25 13.07 11.39 -4.99
C VAL A 25 13.42 12.67 -5.75
N TRP A 26 12.44 13.35 -6.34
CA TRP A 26 12.69 14.60 -7.07
C TRP A 26 13.16 15.72 -6.13
N GLU A 27 12.69 15.75 -4.89
CA GLU A 27 13.14 16.73 -3.90
C GLU A 27 14.59 16.51 -3.50
N LEU A 28 15.01 15.25 -3.30
CA LEU A 28 16.41 14.89 -3.10
C LEU A 28 17.27 15.26 -4.31
N ARG A 29 16.80 14.99 -5.53
CA ARG A 29 17.51 15.34 -6.78
C ARG A 29 17.64 16.85 -6.97
N ARG A 30 16.61 17.63 -6.61
CA ARG A 30 16.64 19.10 -6.65
C ARG A 30 17.60 19.68 -5.60
N ALA A 31 17.68 19.06 -4.42
CA ALA A 31 18.59 19.47 -3.37
C ALA A 31 20.06 19.17 -3.70
N ASP A 32 20.32 18.05 -4.39
CA ASP A 32 21.64 17.67 -4.88
C ASP A 32 21.57 17.05 -6.29
N PRO A 33 21.76 17.87 -7.34
CA PRO A 33 21.80 17.41 -8.73
C PRO A 33 23.01 16.50 -9.05
N GLY A 34 23.95 16.33 -8.13
CA GLY A 34 25.05 15.38 -8.24
C GLY A 34 24.67 13.96 -7.86
N MET A 35 23.57 13.77 -7.10
CA MET A 35 23.18 12.46 -6.59
C MET A 35 22.90 11.47 -7.72
N GLY A 36 23.58 10.32 -7.66
CA GLY A 36 23.34 9.20 -8.56
C GLY A 36 22.06 8.42 -8.20
N PRO A 37 21.57 7.55 -9.11
CA PRO A 37 20.32 6.80 -8.89
C PRO A 37 20.35 5.91 -7.63
N ARG A 38 21.52 5.36 -7.26
CA ARG A 38 21.68 4.55 -6.04
C ARG A 38 21.53 5.38 -4.76
N GLU A 39 22.06 6.60 -4.76
CA GLU A 39 22.01 7.51 -3.60
C GLU A 39 20.61 8.07 -3.43
N LEU A 40 19.95 8.45 -4.53
CA LEU A 40 18.54 8.82 -4.56
C LEU A 40 17.67 7.70 -4.00
N PHE A 41 17.84 6.47 -4.51
CA PHE A 41 17.10 5.31 -4.04
C PHE A 41 17.31 5.07 -2.53
N ALA A 42 18.56 5.00 -2.07
CA ALA A 42 18.86 4.74 -0.66
C ALA A 42 18.31 5.84 0.25
N SER A 43 18.36 7.10 -0.17
CA SER A 43 17.90 8.25 0.59
C SER A 43 16.38 8.34 0.64
N ALA A 44 15.69 8.17 -0.50
CA ALA A 44 14.24 8.12 -0.55
C ALA A 44 13.68 6.89 0.20
N MET A 45 14.37 5.74 0.17
CA MET A 45 14.00 4.58 0.97
C MET A 45 14.12 4.81 2.49
N ARG A 46 15.01 5.72 2.95
CA ARG A 46 15.02 6.14 4.36
C ARG A 46 13.76 6.91 4.70
N ILE A 47 13.37 7.87 3.86
CA ILE A 47 12.14 8.64 4.02
C ILE A 47 10.91 7.72 3.99
N GLY A 48 10.87 6.77 3.05
CA GLY A 48 9.82 5.75 2.94
C GLY A 48 9.62 4.94 4.20
N ARG A 49 10.71 4.52 4.86
CA ARG A 49 10.61 3.75 6.10
C ARG A 49 9.90 4.48 7.24
N ASP A 50 9.89 5.81 7.23
CA ASP A 50 9.30 6.59 8.30
C ASP A 50 7.76 6.68 8.21
N HIS A 51 7.18 6.56 7.01
CA HIS A 51 5.72 6.76 6.81
C HIS A 51 4.98 5.53 6.24
N VAL A 52 5.66 4.62 5.53
CA VAL A 52 5.04 3.39 4.99
C VAL A 52 4.36 2.53 6.06
N PRO A 53 4.93 2.35 7.28
CA PRO A 53 4.22 1.62 8.34
C PRO A 53 2.88 2.25 8.72
N SER A 54 2.78 3.59 8.67
CA SER A 54 1.54 4.32 8.95
C SER A 54 0.49 4.03 7.87
N ALA A 55 0.87 4.06 6.59
CA ALA A 55 -0.03 3.74 5.47
C ALA A 55 -0.55 2.29 5.54
N VAL A 56 0.32 1.34 5.90
CA VAL A 56 -0.07 -0.07 6.12
C VAL A 56 -1.09 -0.18 7.27
N ASN A 57 -0.87 0.54 8.38
CA ASN A 57 -1.78 0.54 9.51
C ASN A 57 -3.16 1.12 9.14
N THR A 58 -3.19 2.17 8.33
CA THR A 58 -4.43 2.77 7.82
C THR A 58 -5.23 1.77 6.97
N LEU A 59 -4.59 0.99 6.10
CA LEU A 59 -5.28 -0.07 5.34
C LEU A 59 -5.87 -1.16 6.25
N VAL A 60 -5.12 -1.56 7.28
CA VAL A 60 -5.62 -2.54 8.27
C VAL A 60 -6.86 -1.99 8.98
N LEU A 61 -6.83 -0.73 9.42
CA LEU A 61 -7.96 -0.09 10.09
C LEU A 61 -9.16 0.06 9.16
N ALA A 62 -8.95 0.47 7.90
CA ALA A 62 -9.99 0.58 6.90
C ALA A 62 -10.67 -0.77 6.63
N TYR A 63 -9.88 -1.85 6.52
CA TYR A 63 -10.41 -3.21 6.35
C TYR A 63 -11.18 -3.69 7.58
N ALA A 64 -10.64 -3.48 8.78
CA ALA A 64 -11.34 -3.82 10.02
C ALA A 64 -12.69 -3.10 10.09
N GLY A 65 -12.72 -1.79 9.78
CA GLY A 65 -13.94 -0.99 9.70
C GLY A 65 -14.94 -1.52 8.66
N ALA A 66 -14.49 -1.85 7.46
CA ALA A 66 -15.33 -2.42 6.41
C ALA A 66 -15.90 -3.82 6.76
N SER A 67 -15.23 -4.55 7.65
CA SER A 67 -15.64 -5.88 8.10
C SER A 67 -16.61 -5.85 9.29
N LEU A 68 -16.77 -4.72 9.99
CA LEU A 68 -17.66 -4.59 11.16
C LEU A 68 -19.11 -5.00 10.89
N PRO A 69 -19.77 -4.61 9.77
CA PRO A 69 -21.16 -5.01 9.51
C PRO A 69 -21.31 -6.53 9.35
N LEU A 70 -20.32 -7.18 8.73
CA LEU A 70 -20.28 -8.63 8.57
C LEU A 70 -20.11 -9.33 9.93
N LEU A 71 -19.19 -8.83 10.77
CA LEU A 71 -18.99 -9.32 12.13
C LEU A 71 -20.24 -9.16 13.00
N LEU A 72 -20.92 -8.00 12.92
CA LEU A 72 -22.18 -7.76 13.61
C LEU A 72 -23.30 -8.71 13.15
N LEU A 73 -23.42 -8.93 11.84
CA LEU A 73 -24.38 -9.90 11.30
C LEU A 73 -24.13 -11.31 11.84
N PHE A 74 -22.87 -11.73 11.94
CA PHE A 74 -22.50 -13.01 12.56
C PHE A 74 -22.90 -13.09 14.03
N VAL A 75 -22.60 -12.04 14.82
CA VAL A 75 -22.94 -11.99 16.25
C VAL A 75 -24.45 -12.06 16.48
N VAL A 76 -25.24 -11.35 15.67
CA VAL A 76 -26.70 -11.23 15.85
C VAL A 76 -27.45 -12.43 15.28
N SER A 77 -26.98 -13.05 14.19
CA SER A 77 -27.74 -14.07 13.46
C SER A 77 -27.88 -15.43 14.16
N ARG A 78 -27.03 -15.81 15.13
CA ARG A 78 -27.09 -17.13 15.84
C ARG A 78 -27.24 -18.39 14.95
N TYR A 79 -27.09 -18.31 13.63
CA TYR A 79 -27.35 -19.42 12.71
C TYR A 79 -26.10 -20.29 12.48
N GLY A 80 -26.30 -21.61 12.48
CA GLY A 80 -25.28 -22.63 12.34
C GLY A 80 -24.42 -22.52 11.08
N VAL A 81 -23.14 -22.81 11.28
CA VAL A 81 -21.97 -22.62 10.40
C VAL A 81 -21.93 -23.59 9.19
N GLY A 82 -23.07 -23.83 8.53
CA GLY A 82 -23.27 -24.89 7.53
C GLY A 82 -22.47 -24.75 6.22
N ALA A 83 -21.18 -25.05 6.29
CA ALA A 83 -20.43 -25.97 5.44
C ALA A 83 -20.42 -25.75 3.92
N THR A 84 -20.13 -24.55 3.44
CA THR A 84 -19.37 -24.36 2.16
C THR A 84 -18.85 -22.94 2.01
N LEU A 85 -19.59 -21.96 2.52
CA LEU A 85 -19.27 -20.53 2.35
C LEU A 85 -18.20 -20.01 3.31
N SER A 86 -17.97 -20.65 4.46
CA SER A 86 -17.07 -20.10 5.49
C SER A 86 -15.59 -20.33 5.20
N THR A 87 -15.18 -21.50 4.70
CA THR A 87 -13.74 -21.76 4.50
C THR A 87 -13.20 -21.07 3.25
N GLU A 88 -13.92 -21.17 2.12
CA GLU A 88 -13.47 -20.60 0.85
C GLU A 88 -13.58 -19.07 0.82
N SER A 89 -14.69 -18.50 1.33
CA SER A 89 -14.86 -17.04 1.38
C SER A 89 -13.88 -16.38 2.35
N VAL A 90 -13.63 -17.00 3.51
CA VAL A 90 -12.67 -16.46 4.48
C VAL A 90 -11.24 -16.61 3.95
N ALA A 91 -10.89 -17.76 3.35
CA ALA A 91 -9.58 -17.93 2.73
C ALA A 91 -9.32 -16.90 1.64
N THR A 92 -10.31 -16.64 0.78
CA THR A 92 -10.21 -15.64 -0.29
C THR A 92 -9.99 -14.23 0.27
N GLU A 93 -10.67 -13.87 1.36
CA GLU A 93 -10.51 -12.55 1.97
C GLU A 93 -9.13 -12.41 2.64
N VAL A 94 -8.66 -13.46 3.34
CA VAL A 94 -7.32 -13.48 3.94
C VAL A 94 -6.24 -13.35 2.88
N VAL A 95 -6.31 -14.15 1.81
CA VAL A 95 -5.36 -14.06 0.68
C VAL A 95 -5.41 -12.67 0.05
N ARG A 96 -6.60 -12.08 -0.14
CA ARG A 96 -6.75 -10.73 -0.67
C ARG A 96 -6.07 -9.67 0.21
N THR A 97 -6.28 -9.72 1.53
CA THR A 97 -5.62 -8.79 2.46
C THR A 97 -4.09 -8.96 2.41
N LEU A 98 -3.59 -10.20 2.37
CA LEU A 98 -2.16 -10.48 2.26
C LEU A 98 -1.57 -9.92 0.96
N VAL A 99 -2.21 -10.19 -0.19
CA VAL A 99 -1.78 -9.68 -1.50
C VAL A 99 -1.79 -8.15 -1.52
N GLY A 100 -2.82 -7.50 -0.96
CA GLY A 100 -2.87 -6.04 -0.88
C GLY A 100 -1.72 -5.46 -0.05
N ARG A 101 -1.41 -6.07 1.09
CA ARG A 101 -0.28 -5.63 1.94
C ARG A 101 1.07 -5.85 1.28
N ILE A 102 1.28 -6.99 0.64
CA ILE A 102 2.51 -7.29 -0.11
C ILE A 102 2.66 -6.30 -1.27
N GLY A 103 1.58 -6.05 -2.02
CA GLY A 103 1.56 -5.08 -3.12
C GLY A 103 1.94 -3.68 -2.65
N LEU A 104 1.41 -3.23 -1.52
CA LEU A 104 1.78 -1.93 -0.93
C LEU A 104 3.24 -1.87 -0.49
N VAL A 105 3.74 -2.89 0.22
CA VAL A 105 5.14 -2.91 0.66
C VAL A 105 6.10 -3.00 -0.53
N ALA A 106 5.71 -3.69 -1.60
CA ALA A 106 6.49 -3.80 -2.82
C ALA A 106 6.40 -2.53 -3.70
N SER A 107 5.29 -1.79 -3.67
CA SER A 107 5.15 -0.58 -4.49
C SER A 107 6.15 0.50 -4.10
N VAL A 108 6.52 0.57 -2.82
CA VAL A 108 7.52 1.52 -2.30
C VAL A 108 8.87 1.35 -3.02
N PRO A 109 9.62 0.24 -2.86
CA PRO A 109 10.91 0.09 -3.53
C PRO A 109 10.81 0.11 -5.05
N ILE A 110 9.71 -0.38 -5.64
CA ILE A 110 9.52 -0.33 -7.10
C ILE A 110 9.42 1.11 -7.57
N THR A 111 8.54 1.91 -6.98
CA THR A 111 8.33 3.31 -7.36
C THR A 111 9.58 4.13 -7.11
N THR A 112 10.18 3.98 -5.93
CA THR A 112 11.43 4.67 -5.59
C THR A 112 12.55 4.31 -6.55
N GLY A 113 12.66 3.05 -6.96
CA GLY A 113 13.66 2.59 -7.94
C GLY A 113 13.46 3.22 -9.31
N VAL A 114 12.24 3.18 -9.83
CA VAL A 114 11.88 3.78 -11.12
C VAL A 114 12.11 5.30 -11.09
N ALA A 115 11.59 5.97 -10.06
CA ALA A 115 11.76 7.40 -9.85
C ALA A 115 13.24 7.79 -9.78
N ALA A 116 14.07 7.04 -9.05
CA ALA A 116 15.49 7.36 -8.91
C ALA A 116 16.25 7.25 -10.23
N VAL A 117 15.92 6.24 -11.06
CA VAL A 117 16.51 6.11 -12.41
C VAL A 117 16.09 7.28 -13.28
N VAL A 118 14.79 7.59 -13.34
CA VAL A 118 14.23 8.66 -14.17
C VAL A 118 14.80 10.03 -13.76
N ALA A 119 14.72 10.36 -12.47
CA ALA A 119 15.19 11.65 -11.95
C ALA A 119 16.71 11.84 -12.12
N SER A 120 17.50 10.77 -12.10
CA SER A 120 18.95 10.85 -12.33
C SER A 120 19.34 11.16 -13.78
N GLN A 121 18.45 10.88 -14.73
CA GLN A 121 18.66 11.15 -16.16
C GLN A 121 18.13 12.52 -16.59
N GLU A 122 17.37 13.18 -15.72
CA GLU A 122 16.79 14.50 -15.98
C GLU A 122 17.84 15.58 -15.67
N ASP A 123 18.13 16.41 -16.68
CA ASP A 123 18.97 17.61 -16.49
C ASP A 123 18.18 18.61 -15.65
N VAL A 124 18.65 18.85 -14.43
CA VAL A 124 18.07 19.82 -13.51
C VAL A 124 18.50 21.21 -13.99
N SER A 125 17.75 21.80 -14.92
CA SER A 125 17.96 23.15 -15.47
C SER A 125 17.54 24.26 -14.52
#